data_AF-H1PTD7-F1
#
_entry.id   AF-H1PTD7-F1
#
_cell.length_a   1.000
_cell.length_b   1.000
_cell.length_c   1.000
_cell.angle_alpha   90.00
_cell.angle_beta   90.00
_cell.angle_gamma   90.00
#
_symmetry.space_group_name_H-M   'P 1'
#
loop_
_entity.id
_entity.type
_entity.pdbx_description
1 polymer ?
#
loop_
_entity_poly.entity_id
_entity_poly.type
_entity_poly.pdbx_seq_one_letter_code
_entity_poly.pdbx_strand_id
1 'polypeptide(L)'
;MVELKSKKTRIFKEIIYAFVGAIFLSYVFSIFLRGDLALIIGILAFLLFSYFAIVSDNIKVIIDGDDLIFYNGKKKKYHYAISQCSFSSSIEYSSGIDTCTLVVKTPEDEIGEYIDCSMLGEKNYLELLNILGFNDEVVLETTKKEKGEF
;
A
#
# COMPACT_ATOMS: atom_id res chain seq x y z
N MET A 1 -15.05 15.76 -7.97
CA MET A 1 -14.27 14.51 -8.01
C MET A 1 -12.76 14.73 -8.00
N VAL A 2 -12.06 14.16 -7.02
CA VAL A 2 -10.59 14.03 -6.96
C VAL A 2 -10.25 12.54 -6.97
N GLU A 3 -9.26 12.13 -7.78
CA GLU A 3 -8.79 10.74 -7.86
C GLU A 3 -7.31 10.63 -7.47
N LEU A 4 -7.02 9.92 -6.38
CA LEU A 4 -5.67 9.65 -5.91
C LEU A 4 -5.32 8.18 -6.18
N LYS A 5 -4.18 7.91 -6.82
CA LYS A 5 -3.77 6.57 -7.27
C LYS A 5 -2.41 6.18 -6.72
N SER A 6 -2.22 4.88 -6.50
CA SER A 6 -0.93 4.29 -6.12
C SER A 6 0.22 4.74 -7.04
N LYS A 7 1.39 4.95 -6.43
CA LYS A 7 2.60 5.40 -7.13
C LYS A 7 3.20 4.24 -7.93
N LYS A 8 3.15 4.34 -9.26
CA LYS A 8 3.68 3.35 -10.22
C LYS A 8 5.12 2.89 -9.95
N THR A 9 5.95 3.71 -9.31
CA THR A 9 7.34 3.38 -8.99
C THR A 9 7.49 2.27 -7.95
N ARG A 10 6.51 2.07 -7.07
CA ARG A 10 6.56 1.00 -6.05
C ARG A 10 6.27 -0.36 -6.69
N ILE A 11 5.21 -0.43 -7.50
CA ILE A 11 4.87 -1.60 -8.32
C ILE A 11 6.07 -2.02 -9.20
N PHE A 12 6.78 -1.05 -9.79
CA PHE A 12 7.97 -1.35 -10.59
C PHE A 12 9.11 -1.98 -9.77
N LYS A 13 9.34 -1.52 -8.53
CA LYS A 13 10.32 -2.15 -7.62
C LYS A 13 9.94 -3.58 -7.27
N GLU A 14 8.66 -3.83 -6.98
CA GLU A 14 8.19 -5.19 -6.67
C GLU A 14 8.32 -6.14 -7.85
N ILE A 15 8.06 -5.68 -9.07
CA ILE A 15 8.29 -6.47 -10.30
C ILE A 15 9.78 -6.79 -10.47
N ILE A 16 10.69 -5.86 -10.16
CA ILE A 16 12.14 -6.12 -10.19
C ILE A 16 12.51 -7.18 -9.14
N TYR A 17 12.00 -7.07 -7.91
CA TYR A 17 12.26 -8.06 -6.87
C TYR A 17 11.71 -9.43 -7.25
N ALA A 18 10.51 -9.50 -7.84
CA ALA A 18 9.92 -10.72 -8.36
C ALA A 18 10.78 -11.35 -9.47
N PHE A 19 11.36 -10.53 -10.35
CA PHE A 19 12.24 -10.99 -11.42
C PHE A 19 13.54 -11.61 -10.86
N VAL A 20 14.21 -10.90 -9.96
CA VAL A 20 15.44 -11.38 -9.30
C VAL A 20 15.16 -12.65 -8.49
N GLY A 21 14.06 -12.67 -7.74
CA GLY A 21 13.62 -13.83 -6.97
C GLY A 21 13.34 -15.05 -7.86
N ALA A 22 12.72 -14.86 -9.01
CA ALA A 22 12.44 -15.93 -9.96
C ALA A 22 13.72 -16.53 -10.57
N ILE A 23 14.71 -15.68 -10.92
CA ILE A 23 16.02 -16.15 -11.40
C ILE A 23 16.71 -16.98 -10.32
N PHE A 24 16.74 -16.48 -9.09
CA PHE A 24 17.36 -17.18 -7.96
C PHE A 24 16.69 -18.53 -7.68
N LEU A 25 15.35 -18.55 -7.67
CA LEU A 25 14.56 -19.78 -7.48
C LEU A 25 14.86 -20.79 -8.59
N SER A 26 14.86 -20.34 -9.85
CA SER A 26 15.19 -21.19 -11.01
C SER A 26 16.58 -21.82 -10.87
N TYR A 27 17.56 -21.02 -10.43
CA TYR A 27 18.92 -21.48 -10.20
C TYR A 27 18.98 -22.56 -9.10
N VAL A 28 18.35 -22.32 -7.95
CA VAL A 28 18.31 -23.31 -6.85
C VAL A 28 17.64 -24.61 -7.31
N PHE A 29 16.51 -24.53 -7.99
CA PHE A 29 15.79 -25.70 -8.49
C PHE A 29 16.53 -26.44 -9.61
N SER A 30 17.38 -25.76 -10.38
CA SER A 30 18.21 -26.39 -11.41
C SER A 30 19.23 -27.39 -10.85
N ILE A 31 19.56 -27.29 -9.55
CA ILE A 31 20.45 -28.24 -8.86
C ILE A 31 19.74 -29.57 -8.57
N PHE A 32 18.43 -29.53 -8.32
CA PHE A 32 17.62 -30.69 -7.93
C PHE A 32 16.85 -31.33 -9.10
N LEU A 33 16.41 -30.51 -10.06
CA LEU A 33 15.60 -30.93 -11.20
C LEU A 33 16.46 -31.01 -12.46
N ARG A 34 16.32 -32.10 -13.22
CA ARG A 34 17.00 -32.27 -14.51
C ARG A 34 16.18 -31.63 -15.64
N GLY A 35 16.87 -30.95 -16.55
CA GLY A 35 16.29 -30.39 -17.77
C GLY A 35 15.55 -29.06 -17.54
N ASP A 36 14.66 -28.72 -18.48
CA ASP A 36 14.02 -27.40 -18.56
C ASP A 36 12.94 -27.15 -17.47
N LEU A 37 12.66 -28.15 -16.62
CA LEU A 37 11.66 -28.06 -15.56
C LEU A 37 11.95 -26.93 -14.57
N ALA A 38 13.22 -26.70 -14.23
CA ALA A 38 13.61 -25.60 -13.34
C ALA A 38 13.31 -24.23 -13.95
N LEU A 39 13.48 -24.09 -15.27
CA LEU A 39 13.17 -22.86 -16.00
C LEU A 39 11.66 -22.61 -16.05
N ILE A 40 10.85 -23.65 -16.29
CA ILE A 40 9.38 -23.56 -16.28
C ILE A 40 8.86 -23.11 -14.92
N ILE A 41 9.39 -23.67 -13.82
CA ILE A 41 9.04 -23.26 -12.45
C ILE A 41 9.42 -21.80 -12.21
N GLY A 42 10.58 -21.39 -12.69
CA GLY A 42 11.03 -19.99 -12.67
C GLY A 42 10.06 -19.01 -13.32
N ILE A 43 9.66 -19.31 -14.56
CA ILE A 43 8.70 -18.49 -15.30
C ILE A 43 7.35 -18.44 -14.59
N LEU A 44 6.86 -19.58 -14.10
CA LEU A 44 5.57 -19.66 -13.42
C LEU A 44 5.59 -18.86 -12.10
N ALA A 45 6.68 -18.96 -11.34
CA ALA A 45 6.89 -18.16 -10.13
C ALA A 45 6.93 -16.66 -10.43
N PHE A 46 7.65 -16.25 -11.49
CA PHE A 46 7.71 -14.85 -11.91
C PHE A 46 6.31 -14.30 -12.26
N LEU A 47 5.53 -15.05 -13.04
CA LEU A 47 4.17 -14.66 -13.42
C LEU A 47 3.26 -14.55 -12.20
N LEU A 48 3.33 -15.50 -11.26
CA LEU A 48 2.58 -15.49 -10.01
C LEU A 48 2.93 -14.27 -9.15
N PHE A 49 4.21 -14.05 -8.87
CA PHE A 49 4.66 -12.92 -8.05
C PHE A 49 4.34 -11.57 -8.70
N SER A 50 4.52 -11.46 -10.01
CA SER A 50 4.15 -10.24 -10.76
C SER A 50 2.65 -9.99 -10.73
N TYR A 51 1.83 -11.03 -10.85
CA TYR A 51 0.38 -10.91 -10.73
C TYR A 51 -0.04 -10.43 -9.34
N PHE A 52 0.52 -11.01 -8.27
CA PHE A 52 0.26 -10.55 -6.91
C PHE A 52 0.71 -9.10 -6.69
N ALA A 53 1.89 -8.72 -7.17
CA ALA A 53 2.39 -7.34 -7.09
C ALA A 53 1.51 -6.32 -7.86
N ILE A 54 0.71 -6.75 -8.84
CA ILE A 54 -0.21 -5.86 -9.57
C ILE A 54 -1.60 -5.85 -8.92
N VAL A 55 -2.07 -7.01 -8.45
CA VAL A 55 -3.43 -7.16 -7.94
C VAL A 55 -3.57 -6.71 -6.48
N SER A 56 -2.53 -6.91 -5.66
CA SER A 56 -2.55 -6.53 -4.25
C SER A 56 -2.34 -5.03 -4.01
N ASP A 57 -1.73 -4.32 -4.97
CA ASP A 57 -1.02 -3.06 -4.66
C ASP A 57 -1.60 -1.78 -5.28
N ASN A 58 -2.79 -1.86 -5.86
CA ASN A 58 -3.42 -0.72 -6.50
C ASN A 58 -4.49 -0.10 -5.60
N ILE A 59 -4.07 0.59 -4.55
CA ILE A 59 -4.98 1.45 -3.79
C ILE A 59 -5.33 2.67 -4.65
N LYS A 60 -6.64 2.92 -4.80
CA LYS A 60 -7.18 4.13 -5.42
C LYS A 60 -8.21 4.73 -4.47
N VAL A 61 -8.08 6.03 -4.21
CA VAL A 61 -9.05 6.78 -3.40
C VAL A 61 -9.78 7.73 -4.33
N ILE A 62 -11.11 7.71 -4.28
CA ILE A 62 -11.98 8.63 -5.01
C ILE A 62 -12.73 9.46 -3.98
N ILE A 63 -12.68 10.77 -4.16
CA ILE A 63 -13.42 11.73 -3.33
C ILE A 63 -14.40 12.45 -4.26
N ASP A 64 -15.70 12.34 -3.99
CA ASP A 64 -16.72 13.05 -4.75
C ASP A 64 -17.75 13.71 -3.83
N GLY A 65 -17.56 15.01 -3.59
CA GLY A 65 -18.38 15.74 -2.63
C GLY A 65 -18.19 15.19 -1.22
N ASP A 66 -19.24 14.57 -0.68
CA ASP A 66 -19.25 13.97 0.66
C ASP A 66 -18.85 12.49 0.64
N ASP A 67 -18.67 11.88 -0.53
CA ASP A 67 -18.33 10.45 -0.64
C ASP A 67 -16.81 10.25 -0.67
N LEU A 68 -16.29 9.44 0.27
CA LEU A 68 -14.92 8.94 0.31
C LEU A 68 -14.91 7.43 0.02
N ILE A 69 -14.34 7.04 -1.12
CA ILE A 69 -14.35 5.64 -1.59
C ILE A 69 -12.93 5.12 -1.74
N PHE A 70 -12.62 4.04 -1.02
CA PHE A 70 -11.37 3.29 -1.14
C PHE A 70 -11.56 2.09 -2.04
N TYR A 71 -10.69 1.99 -3.05
CA TYR A 71 -10.57 0.85 -3.92
C TYR A 71 -9.26 0.12 -3.64
N ASN A 72 -9.32 -1.21 -3.67
CA ASN A 72 -8.14 -2.04 -3.82
C ASN A 72 -8.21 -2.78 -5.16
N GLY A 73 -7.29 -2.44 -6.06
CA GLY A 73 -7.31 -2.85 -7.46
C GLY A 73 -8.56 -2.33 -8.17
N LYS A 74 -9.42 -3.25 -8.62
CA LYS A 74 -10.70 -2.95 -9.28
C LYS A 74 -11.91 -3.04 -8.35
N LYS A 75 -11.72 -3.43 -7.08
CA LYS A 75 -12.81 -3.66 -6.14
C LYS A 75 -12.98 -2.47 -5.21
N LYS A 76 -14.23 -2.02 -5.01
CA LYS A 76 -14.60 -1.12 -3.92
C LYS A 76 -14.39 -1.87 -2.61
N LYS A 77 -13.56 -1.34 -1.72
CA LYS A 77 -13.26 -1.94 -0.42
C LYS A 77 -14.02 -1.23 0.69
N TYR A 78 -13.98 0.10 0.71
CA TYR A 78 -14.66 0.91 1.70
C TYR A 78 -15.34 2.13 1.06
N HIS A 79 -16.45 2.57 1.65
CA HIS A 79 -17.18 3.77 1.26
C HIS A 79 -17.70 4.44 2.53
N TYR A 80 -17.32 5.69 2.73
CA TYR A 80 -17.72 6.50 3.87
C TYR A 80 -18.29 7.84 3.40
N ALA A 81 -19.26 8.36 4.16
CA ALA A 81 -19.69 9.76 4.06
C ALA A 81 -18.80 10.62 4.98
N ILE A 82 -18.05 11.56 4.41
CA ILE A 82 -17.06 12.38 5.12
C ILE A 82 -17.73 13.14 6.27
N SER A 83 -18.91 13.72 6.03
CA SER A 83 -19.68 14.49 7.02
C SER A 83 -20.07 13.70 8.27
N GLN A 84 -20.12 12.37 8.18
CA GLN A 84 -20.55 11.48 9.27
C GLN A 84 -19.38 10.80 9.97
N CYS A 85 -18.15 10.96 9.47
CA CYS A 85 -16.99 10.23 9.96
C CYS A 85 -16.00 11.15 10.66
N SER A 86 -15.38 10.64 11.73
CA SER A 86 -14.17 11.24 12.31
C SER A 86 -12.93 10.56 11.74
N PHE A 87 -11.94 11.34 11.34
CA PHE A 87 -10.71 10.81 10.76
C PHE A 87 -9.53 11.02 11.72
N SER A 88 -8.61 10.06 11.76
CA SER A 88 -7.29 10.21 12.36
C SER A 88 -6.23 9.64 11.42
N SER A 89 -5.01 10.15 11.48
CA SER A 89 -3.93 9.75 10.56
C SER A 89 -2.63 9.50 11.30
N SER A 90 -1.92 8.44 10.94
CA SER A 90 -0.54 8.18 11.38
C SER A 90 0.38 8.01 10.17
N ILE A 91 1.57 8.61 10.23
CA ILE A 91 2.65 8.42 9.27
C ILE A 91 3.89 7.99 10.04
N GLU A 92 4.34 6.76 9.78
CA GLU A 92 5.53 6.19 10.37
C GLU A 92 6.64 6.10 9.31
N TYR A 93 7.77 6.73 9.60
CA TYR A 93 8.95 6.70 8.75
C TYR A 93 9.91 5.62 9.25
N SER A 94 9.92 4.46 8.61
CA SER A 94 10.92 3.41 8.86
C SER A 94 11.96 3.39 7.75
N SER A 95 13.18 2.94 8.05
CA SER A 95 14.35 2.96 7.15
C SER A 95 14.14 2.11 5.88
N GLY A 96 13.36 2.62 4.92
CA GLY A 96 13.07 2.02 3.62
C GLY A 96 11.59 1.87 3.26
N ILE A 97 10.65 1.99 4.22
CA ILE A 97 9.21 1.88 3.98
C ILE A 97 8.48 2.94 4.81
N ASP A 98 7.84 3.88 4.13
CA ASP A 98 6.93 4.84 4.76
C ASP A 98 5.57 4.15 4.89
N THR A 99 5.08 4.03 6.12
CA THR A 99 3.75 3.49 6.44
C THR A 99 2.79 4.65 6.68
N CYS A 100 1.74 4.73 5.88
CA CYS A 100 0.69 5.74 5.99
C CYS A 100 -0.61 5.05 6.37
N THR A 101 -1.16 5.34 7.54
CA THR A 101 -2.38 4.70 8.06
C THR A 101 -3.44 5.74 8.33
N LEU A 102 -4.62 5.56 7.73
CA LEU A 102 -5.81 6.36 8.01
C LEU A 102 -6.76 5.56 8.89
N VAL A 103 -7.20 6.13 10.00
CA VAL A 103 -8.21 5.56 10.87
C VAL A 103 -9.51 6.30 10.64
N VAL A 104 -10.56 5.57 10.25
CA VAL A 104 -11.90 6.13 10.01
C VAL A 104 -12.82 5.64 11.12
N LYS A 105 -13.38 6.56 11.89
CA LYS A 105 -14.39 6.27 12.92
C LYS A 105 -15.77 6.66 12.41
N THR A 106 -16.63 5.66 12.27
CA THR A 106 -18.05 5.86 11.95
C THR A 106 -18.86 5.99 13.23
N PRO A 107 -20.07 6.58 13.21
CA PRO A 107 -20.93 6.67 14.39
C PRO A 107 -21.28 5.31 14.99
N GLU A 108 -21.23 4.26 14.17
CA GLU A 108 -21.54 2.87 14.54
C GLU A 108 -20.32 2.08 15.03
N ASP A 109 -19.09 2.59 14.81
CA ASP A 109 -17.84 1.91 15.17
C ASP A 109 -16.84 2.87 15.82
N GLU A 110 -16.87 2.93 17.15
CA GLU A 110 -16.02 3.80 17.97
C GLU A 110 -14.53 3.37 17.96
N ILE A 111 -14.25 2.10 17.64
CA ILE A 111 -12.87 1.55 17.59
C ILE A 111 -12.15 2.12 16.37
N GLY A 112 -12.87 2.25 15.26
CA GLY A 112 -12.40 2.80 14.00
C GLY A 112 -11.70 1.78 13.12
N GLU A 113 -11.93 1.89 11.81
CA GLU A 113 -11.31 1.01 10.82
C GLU A 113 -9.93 1.53 10.42
N TYR A 114 -8.92 0.68 10.54
CA TYR A 114 -7.55 0.97 10.14
C TYR A 114 -7.36 0.67 8.65
N ILE A 115 -7.09 1.72 7.87
CA ILE A 115 -6.87 1.65 6.44
C ILE A 115 -5.41 1.96 6.15
N ASP A 116 -4.67 0.93 5.73
CA ASP A 116 -3.32 1.10 5.20
C ASP A 116 -3.37 1.84 3.86
N CYS A 117 -2.86 3.07 3.84
CA CYS A 117 -2.76 3.99 2.71
C CYS A 117 -1.33 4.10 2.17
N SER A 118 -0.37 3.30 2.65
CA SER A 118 1.05 3.40 2.31
C SER A 118 1.33 3.29 0.80
N MET A 119 0.42 2.63 0.07
CA MET A 119 0.54 2.44 -1.38
C MET A 119 0.13 3.65 -2.19
N LEU A 120 -0.66 4.56 -1.63
CA LEU A 120 -0.99 5.85 -2.26
C LEU A 120 0.29 6.68 -2.46
N GLY A 121 1.27 6.49 -1.57
CA GLY A 121 2.50 7.25 -1.49
C GLY A 121 2.28 8.58 -0.76
N GLU A 122 3.32 9.02 -0.05
CA GLU A 122 3.30 10.19 0.84
C GLU A 122 2.62 11.42 0.22
N LYS A 123 2.98 11.82 -1.00
CA LYS A 123 2.40 13.01 -1.66
C LYS A 123 0.87 12.93 -1.80
N ASN A 124 0.38 11.82 -2.34
CA ASN A 124 -1.06 11.64 -2.55
C ASN A 124 -1.78 11.44 -1.21
N TYR A 125 -1.10 10.86 -0.22
CA TYR A 125 -1.64 10.72 1.13
C TYR A 125 -1.76 12.07 1.83
N LEU A 126 -0.76 12.94 1.75
CA LEU A 126 -0.83 14.31 2.27
C LEU A 126 -1.93 15.12 1.57
N GLU A 127 -2.13 14.93 0.26
CA GLU A 127 -3.25 15.53 -0.48
C GLU A 127 -4.61 15.02 0.02
N LEU A 128 -4.74 13.72 0.30
CA LEU A 128 -5.93 13.14 0.93
C LEU A 128 -6.20 13.80 2.29
N LEU A 129 -5.19 13.91 3.16
CA LEU A 129 -5.34 14.53 4.48
C LEU A 129 -5.76 16.00 4.39
N ASN A 130 -5.16 16.76 3.47
CA ASN A 130 -5.53 18.16 3.24
C ASN A 130 -7.01 18.29 2.81
N ILE A 131 -7.49 17.41 1.91
CA ILE A 131 -8.90 17.39 1.47
C ILE A 131 -9.83 17.03 2.62
N LEU A 132 -9.41 16.13 3.51
CA LEU A 132 -10.16 15.75 4.72
C LEU A 132 -10.13 16.83 5.82
N GLY A 133 -9.42 17.95 5.63
CA GLY A 133 -9.40 19.06 6.56
C GLY A 133 -8.36 18.95 7.69
N PHE A 134 -7.39 18.03 7.58
CA PHE A 134 -6.24 17.98 8.49
C PHE A 134 -5.27 19.13 8.16
N ASN A 135 -5.58 20.35 8.59
CA ASN A 135 -4.75 21.51 8.28
C ASN A 135 -3.77 21.95 9.38
N ASP A 136 -3.87 21.49 10.63
CA ASP A 136 -2.92 21.94 11.68
C ASP A 136 -2.62 20.96 12.82
N GLU A 137 -3.27 19.81 12.93
CA GLU A 137 -2.97 18.81 13.98
C GLU A 137 -2.97 17.40 13.40
N VAL A 138 -2.02 17.12 12.51
CA VAL A 138 -1.56 15.74 12.40
C VAL A 138 -0.85 15.46 13.71
N VAL A 139 -1.46 14.65 14.59
CA VAL A 139 -0.72 14.01 15.68
C VAL A 139 0.27 13.07 15.00
N LEU A 140 1.41 13.65 14.61
CA LEU A 140 2.58 12.94 14.16
C LEU A 140 3.10 12.20 15.39
N GLU A 141 2.60 10.99 15.63
CA GLU A 141 3.35 10.02 16.42
C GLU A 141 4.57 9.58 15.59
N THR A 142 5.49 10.51 15.34
CA THR A 142 6.83 10.20 14.87
C THR A 142 7.52 9.44 15.99
N THR A 143 7.36 8.12 16.02
CA THR A 143 8.24 7.26 16.81
C THR A 143 9.59 7.21 16.09
N LYS A 144 10.37 8.28 16.24
CA LYS A 144 11.78 8.29 15.87
C LYS A 144 12.44 7.29 16.81
N LYS A 145 12.65 6.04 16.37
CA LYS A 145 13.56 5.15 17.10
C LYS A 145 14.92 5.82 17.08
N GLU A 146 15.29 6.42 18.21
CA GLU A 146 16.66 6.87 18.42
C GLU A 146 17.58 5.71 18.12
N LYS A 147 18.59 6.03 17.32
CA LYS A 147 19.63 5.14 16.84
C LYS A 147 20.42 4.67 18.06
N GLY A 148 19.98 3.56 18.66
CA GLY A 148 20.68 2.89 19.74
C GLY A 148 22.06 2.47 19.26
N GLU A 149 23.06 2.97 19.97
CA GLU A 149 24.47 2.65 19.86
C GLU A 149 24.69 1.12 19.85
N PHE A 150 25.54 0.67 18.94
CA PHE A 150 26.32 -0.55 19.03
C PHE A 150 27.77 -0.21 18.71
#